data_AF-A0A0Q0CWC4-F1
#
_entry.id   AF-A0A0Q0CWC4-F1
#
_cell.length_a   1.000
_cell.length_b   1.000
_cell.length_c   1.000
_cell.angle_alpha   90.00
_cell.angle_beta   90.00
_cell.angle_gamma   90.00
#
_symmetry.space_group_name_H-M   'P 1'
#
loop_
_entity.id
_entity.type
_entity.pdbx_description
1 polymer ?
#
loop_
_entity_poly.entity_id
_entity_poly.type
_entity_poly.pdbx_seq_one_letter_code
_entity_poly.pdbx_strand_id
1 'polypeptide(L)'
;MDDRHDETAGSEPSSLTPRQTSFTVIGRTSAYLNKVRQMRPRAHSDYQPTSIYATKGERLELSHYDESAGKISAVIGVPELNKPIVIDLSFGFNAIDVPESGLLSFIYQTPGKSVLISIKGSYSHVPAFTLKETTNAMWQTMMTQYNNAPVVMLTSERAIIVVRYESARLYITDPEKLMAYYDDVVRTQDLVSGVVEYGENEWSIDPNKHFYVEADTGYMFAVDGHMGYKGATALRHLLSGDTADGWGPWHESGHQRQINPMTWAGMTEVTVNIYSLATQERMEGRASRLDSQYPSIKQYLNSSHRVFSTLPSLFQKVAMFWQLHLTFGPTFYAQLHQRYRLMQNPPQQSGDILQRFIVETSLLSGRDLSTFFDRWGIYPTPETLRQISDLLPLENNIWETDATTTFPIRLPVMMYFPELAHILADLQADFRQTTRFSINEKWYGRYRYNVTRNGWVMSTLNHASAVNCRVSFDGDRCYVDTPIQIMPGERWAVNVVANVTSIEYEAASTQSYP
;
A
#
# COMPACT_ATOMS: atom_id res chain seq x y z
N MET A 1 -22.94 6.02 -46.77
CA MET A 1 -22.86 7.48 -46.93
C MET A 1 -23.43 8.08 -45.67
N ASP A 2 -22.58 8.27 -44.68
CA ASP A 2 -22.78 9.23 -43.61
C ASP A 2 -21.38 9.54 -43.06
N ASP A 3 -20.73 10.46 -43.76
CA ASP A 3 -19.40 10.99 -43.46
C ASP A 3 -19.50 11.86 -42.21
N ARG A 4 -19.19 11.28 -41.04
CA ARG A 4 -18.86 12.08 -39.86
C ARG A 4 -17.38 12.41 -39.92
N HIS A 5 -17.13 13.62 -40.42
CA HIS A 5 -15.86 14.31 -40.43
C HIS A 5 -15.10 14.15 -39.11
N ASP A 6 -13.91 13.55 -39.19
CA ASP A 6 -12.79 13.80 -38.29
C ASP A 6 -12.43 15.28 -38.43
N GLU A 7 -12.93 16.13 -37.54
CA GLU A 7 -12.36 17.46 -37.34
C GLU A 7 -11.05 17.29 -36.56
N THR A 8 -9.96 17.25 -37.31
CA THR A 8 -8.60 17.47 -36.80
C THR A 8 -8.57 18.75 -35.98
N ALA A 9 -8.37 18.61 -34.67
CA ALA A 9 -8.04 19.73 -33.80
C ALA A 9 -6.79 20.43 -34.35
N GLY A 10 -6.91 21.73 -34.62
CA GLY A 10 -5.85 22.54 -35.22
C GLY A 10 -4.63 22.60 -34.32
N SER A 11 -3.59 21.82 -34.67
CA SER A 11 -2.23 22.07 -34.24
C SER A 11 -1.73 23.35 -34.90
N GLU A 12 -1.16 24.28 -34.13
CA GLU A 12 -0.38 25.37 -34.71
C GLU A 12 0.68 24.84 -35.69
N PRO A 13 1.10 25.63 -36.70
CA PRO A 13 2.13 25.20 -37.64
C PRO A 13 3.39 24.75 -36.90
N SER A 14 3.93 23.60 -37.28
CA SER A 14 5.19 23.08 -36.74
C SER A 14 6.28 24.16 -36.79
N SER A 15 6.82 24.53 -35.63
CA SER A 15 8.05 25.31 -35.53
C SER A 15 9.11 24.73 -36.46
N LEU A 16 9.65 25.54 -37.39
CA LEU A 16 10.69 25.14 -38.34
C LEU A 16 12.00 24.69 -37.65
N THR A 17 12.16 24.97 -36.35
CA THR A 17 13.27 24.49 -35.53
C THR A 17 12.79 23.35 -34.63
N PRO A 18 13.44 22.16 -34.66
CA PRO A 18 13.16 21.08 -33.72
C PRO A 18 13.30 21.57 -32.28
N ARG A 19 12.31 21.31 -31.43
CA ARG A 19 12.39 21.60 -30.00
C ARG A 19 13.35 20.61 -29.35
N GLN A 20 13.95 21.01 -28.23
CA GLN A 20 14.86 20.15 -27.46
C GLN A 20 14.66 20.37 -25.96
N THR A 21 14.66 19.27 -25.21
CA THR A 21 14.60 19.24 -23.74
C THR A 21 15.25 17.96 -23.21
N SER A 22 15.17 17.74 -21.90
CA SER A 22 15.61 16.52 -21.24
C SER A 22 14.70 16.12 -20.10
N PHE A 23 14.61 14.83 -19.82
CA PHE A 23 13.82 14.28 -18.72
C PHE A 23 14.63 13.22 -17.96
N THR A 24 14.75 13.37 -16.65
CA THR A 24 15.40 12.37 -15.80
C THR A 24 14.41 11.29 -15.42
N VAL A 25 14.62 10.08 -15.94
CA VAL A 25 13.83 8.90 -15.58
C VAL A 25 14.46 8.23 -14.37
N ILE A 26 13.68 7.99 -13.32
CA ILE A 26 14.14 7.35 -12.09
C ILE A 26 13.83 5.86 -12.17
N GLY A 27 14.84 5.03 -11.97
CA GLY A 27 14.71 3.58 -11.96
C GLY A 27 14.07 3.09 -10.67
N ARG A 28 13.03 2.26 -10.79
CA ARG A 28 12.24 1.71 -9.68
C ARG A 28 12.12 0.19 -9.80
N THR A 29 11.85 -0.51 -8.70
CA THR A 29 11.42 -1.92 -8.80
C THR A 29 10.12 -1.96 -9.59
N SER A 30 9.98 -2.91 -10.52
CA SER A 30 8.77 -2.98 -11.36
C SER A 30 7.51 -3.08 -10.51
N ALA A 31 6.42 -2.45 -10.96
CA ALA A 31 5.15 -2.48 -10.24
C ALA A 31 4.60 -3.90 -10.09
N TYR A 32 4.89 -4.79 -11.04
CA TYR A 32 4.55 -6.22 -10.95
C TYR A 32 5.30 -6.94 -9.81
N LEU A 33 6.61 -6.73 -9.67
CA LEU A 33 7.36 -7.35 -8.56
C LEU A 33 6.90 -6.83 -7.21
N ASN A 34 6.59 -5.53 -7.10
CA ASN A 34 6.00 -4.96 -5.89
C ASN A 34 4.60 -5.54 -5.58
N LYS A 35 3.76 -5.75 -6.60
CA LYS A 35 2.46 -6.44 -6.48
C LYS A 35 2.64 -7.84 -5.88
N VAL A 36 3.57 -8.63 -6.43
CA VAL A 36 3.86 -10.00 -5.95
C VAL A 36 4.38 -9.97 -4.51
N ARG A 37 5.39 -9.14 -4.24
CA ARG A 37 6.01 -8.99 -2.91
C ARG A 37 4.99 -8.61 -1.83
N GLN A 38 4.01 -7.79 -2.17
CA GLN A 38 2.99 -7.32 -1.24
C GLN A 38 1.68 -8.13 -1.29
N MET A 39 1.63 -9.23 -2.06
CA MET A 39 0.45 -10.11 -2.24
C MET A 39 -0.82 -9.42 -2.76
N ARG A 40 -0.65 -8.40 -3.61
CA ARG A 40 -1.77 -7.59 -4.13
C ARG A 40 -2.36 -8.21 -5.40
N PRO A 41 -3.67 -8.05 -5.68
CA PRO A 41 -4.28 -8.48 -6.94
C PRO A 41 -3.88 -7.59 -8.10
N ARG A 42 -3.46 -6.35 -7.85
CA ARG A 42 -3.22 -5.31 -8.86
C ARG A 42 -1.91 -4.57 -8.58
N ALA A 43 -1.20 -4.21 -9.65
CA ALA A 43 0.02 -3.41 -9.61
C ALA A 43 -0.28 -1.91 -9.66
N HIS A 44 0.61 -1.10 -9.10
CA HIS A 44 0.69 0.35 -9.37
C HIS A 44 1.22 0.62 -10.78
N SER A 45 1.47 1.88 -11.13
CA SER A 45 1.96 2.28 -12.45
C SER A 45 3.48 2.31 -12.56
N ASP A 46 4.03 1.62 -13.56
CA ASP A 46 5.43 1.78 -13.97
C ASP A 46 5.69 3.11 -14.71
N TYR A 47 4.65 3.87 -15.05
CA TYR A 47 4.77 5.04 -15.94
C TYR A 47 5.34 6.25 -15.20
N GLN A 48 6.26 6.93 -15.86
CA GLN A 48 6.78 8.24 -15.50
C GLN A 48 6.47 9.20 -16.64
N PRO A 49 5.28 9.81 -16.61
CA PRO A 49 4.82 10.62 -17.73
C PRO A 49 5.53 11.98 -17.72
N THR A 50 5.69 12.58 -18.91
CA THR A 50 6.32 13.89 -19.12
C THR A 50 5.31 14.97 -19.51
N SER A 51 5.72 16.23 -19.64
CA SER A 51 4.87 17.30 -20.19
C SER A 51 4.84 17.34 -21.73
N ILE A 52 5.33 16.30 -22.41
CA ILE A 52 5.47 16.24 -23.87
C ILE A 52 4.34 15.41 -24.48
N TYR A 53 3.66 15.98 -25.47
CA TYR A 53 2.69 15.29 -26.31
C TYR A 53 3.24 15.15 -27.72
N ALA A 54 3.33 13.90 -28.19
CA ALA A 54 3.79 13.57 -29.52
C ALA A 54 2.59 13.39 -30.46
N THR A 55 2.69 13.88 -31.69
CA THR A 55 1.64 13.73 -32.71
C THR A 55 2.03 12.63 -33.69
N LYS A 56 1.07 11.78 -34.05
CA LYS A 56 1.26 10.72 -35.05
C LYS A 56 1.92 11.25 -36.33
N GLY A 57 2.94 10.54 -36.80
CA GLY A 57 3.69 10.88 -38.02
C GLY A 57 4.78 11.94 -37.84
N GLU A 58 4.83 12.64 -36.69
CA GLU A 58 5.97 13.48 -36.36
C GLU A 58 7.19 12.62 -35.98
N ARG A 59 8.38 13.22 -36.06
CA ARG A 59 9.63 12.56 -35.69
C ARG A 59 10.11 13.03 -34.33
N LEU A 60 10.36 12.07 -33.45
CA LEU A 60 10.89 12.25 -32.11
C LEU A 60 12.25 11.54 -31.99
N GLU A 61 13.25 12.26 -31.52
CA GLU A 61 14.59 11.77 -31.25
C GLU A 61 14.75 11.64 -29.74
N LEU A 62 14.97 10.41 -29.27
CA LEU A 62 15.22 10.10 -27.86
C LEU A 62 16.65 9.58 -27.73
N SER A 63 17.43 10.13 -26.81
CA SER A 63 18.79 9.67 -26.60
C SER A 63 19.20 9.58 -25.14
N HIS A 64 19.99 8.56 -24.83
CA HIS A 64 20.63 8.38 -23.53
C HIS A 64 22.01 7.77 -23.71
N TYR A 65 22.98 8.22 -22.91
CA TYR A 65 24.39 7.83 -23.03
C TYR A 65 24.91 7.20 -21.74
N ASP A 66 24.06 6.42 -21.06
CA ASP A 66 24.43 5.60 -19.91
C ASP A 66 24.37 4.12 -20.32
N GLU A 67 25.54 3.51 -20.59
CA GLU A 67 25.65 2.09 -20.96
C GLU A 67 25.20 1.16 -19.82
N SER A 68 25.23 1.64 -18.58
CA SER A 68 24.82 0.88 -17.42
C SER A 68 23.31 0.92 -17.17
N ALA A 69 22.57 1.73 -17.94
CA ALA A 69 21.13 1.93 -17.77
C ALA A 69 20.35 0.60 -17.83
N GLY A 70 20.77 -0.32 -18.70
CA GLY A 70 19.96 -1.49 -19.01
C GLY A 70 18.70 -1.09 -19.80
N LYS A 71 17.57 -1.73 -19.51
CA LYS A 71 16.32 -1.55 -20.28
C LYS A 71 15.56 -0.30 -19.83
N ILE A 72 15.35 0.63 -20.77
CA ILE A 72 14.45 1.78 -20.64
C ILE A 72 13.48 1.74 -21.82
N SER A 73 12.21 2.05 -21.58
CA SER A 73 11.21 2.14 -22.64
C SER A 73 10.53 3.49 -22.62
N ALA A 74 10.35 4.08 -23.80
CA ALA A 74 9.40 5.17 -24.00
C ALA A 74 7.99 4.59 -24.15
N VAL A 75 6.99 5.32 -23.69
CA VAL A 75 5.57 4.98 -23.87
C VAL A 75 4.86 6.17 -24.46
N ILE A 76 4.10 5.96 -25.53
CA ILE A 76 3.28 6.99 -26.16
C ILE A 76 1.82 6.63 -25.96
N GLY A 77 1.09 7.51 -25.25
CA GLY A 77 -0.32 7.36 -24.93
C GLY A 77 -0.61 7.16 -23.45
N VAL A 78 -1.85 7.44 -23.07
CA VAL A 78 -2.38 7.27 -21.72
C VAL A 78 -3.36 6.09 -21.73
N PRO A 79 -3.29 5.13 -20.80
CA PRO A 79 -4.30 4.07 -20.69
C PRO A 79 -5.72 4.68 -20.63
N GLU A 80 -6.70 3.95 -21.17
CA GLU A 80 -8.11 4.36 -21.25
C GLU A 80 -8.46 5.54 -22.18
N LEU A 81 -7.51 6.44 -22.46
CA LEU A 81 -7.66 7.50 -23.48
C LEU A 81 -7.05 7.11 -24.83
N ASN A 82 -6.03 6.25 -24.80
CA ASN A 82 -5.31 5.73 -25.95
C ASN A 82 -5.06 4.23 -25.75
N LYS A 83 -4.55 3.56 -26.80
CA LYS A 83 -3.86 2.28 -26.67
C LYS A 83 -2.35 2.57 -26.55
N PRO A 84 -1.74 2.50 -25.36
CA PRO A 84 -0.34 2.90 -25.20
C PRO A 84 0.60 2.02 -26.03
N ILE A 85 1.58 2.66 -26.66
CA ILE A 85 2.63 1.98 -27.44
C ILE A 85 3.94 2.08 -26.68
N VAL A 86 4.53 0.94 -26.33
CA VAL A 86 5.81 0.84 -25.63
C VAL A 86 6.93 0.60 -26.65
N ILE A 87 7.98 1.41 -26.56
CA ILE A 87 9.13 1.39 -27.47
C ILE A 87 10.39 1.26 -26.62
N ASP A 88 11.10 0.13 -26.74
CA ASP A 88 12.36 -0.08 -26.05
C ASP A 88 13.44 0.82 -26.66
N LEU A 89 14.16 1.55 -25.80
CA LEU A 89 15.25 2.43 -26.22
C LEU A 89 16.57 1.67 -26.20
N SER A 90 17.38 1.90 -27.24
CA SER A 90 18.77 1.49 -27.29
C SER A 90 19.67 2.57 -26.72
N PHE A 91 20.84 2.18 -26.20
CA PHE A 91 21.90 3.12 -25.88
C PHE A 91 22.22 4.03 -27.09
N GLY A 92 22.44 5.30 -26.81
CA GLY A 92 22.70 6.32 -27.82
C GLY A 92 21.42 6.89 -28.42
N PHE A 93 21.41 7.06 -29.74
CA PHE A 93 20.37 7.76 -30.48
C PHE A 93 19.25 6.82 -30.94
N ASN A 94 18.00 7.20 -30.68
CA ASN A 94 16.80 6.51 -31.14
C ASN A 94 15.92 7.50 -31.90
N ALA A 95 15.71 7.26 -33.19
CA ALA A 95 14.73 8.02 -33.98
C ALA A 95 13.42 7.25 -34.05
N ILE A 96 12.34 7.90 -33.63
CA ILE A 96 11.00 7.33 -33.56
C ILE A 96 10.11 8.15 -34.48
N ASP A 97 9.57 7.50 -35.50
CA ASP A 97 8.42 8.03 -36.23
C ASP A 97 7.19 7.70 -35.38
N VAL A 98 6.54 8.74 -34.85
CA VAL A 98 5.53 8.61 -33.79
C VAL A 98 4.34 7.79 -34.31
N PRO A 99 4.08 6.59 -33.76
CA PRO A 99 3.12 5.65 -34.32
C PRO A 99 1.66 6.06 -34.05
N GLU A 100 1.41 6.71 -32.92
CA GLU A 100 0.11 7.23 -32.51
C GLU A 100 0.29 8.51 -31.69
N SER A 101 -0.70 9.40 -31.71
CA SER A 101 -0.68 10.63 -30.91
C SER A 101 -0.89 10.31 -29.43
N GLY A 102 -0.09 10.91 -28.55
CA GLY A 102 -0.19 10.62 -27.13
C GLY A 102 0.84 11.32 -26.25
N LEU A 103 0.59 11.27 -24.95
CA LEU A 103 1.51 11.74 -23.93
C LEU A 103 2.74 10.83 -23.88
N LEU A 104 3.93 11.42 -23.93
CA LEU A 104 5.19 10.70 -23.77
C LEU A 104 5.43 10.41 -22.28
N SER A 105 5.67 9.14 -21.97
CA SER A 105 6.07 8.64 -20.65
C SER A 105 7.28 7.73 -20.79
N PHE A 106 7.90 7.39 -19.65
CA PHE A 106 8.98 6.40 -19.60
C PHE A 106 8.69 5.31 -18.58
N ILE A 107 9.22 4.12 -18.85
CA ILE A 107 9.30 3.01 -17.91
C ILE A 107 10.78 2.71 -17.69
N TYR A 108 11.19 2.65 -16.42
CA TYR A 108 12.55 2.28 -16.06
C TYR A 108 12.56 1.44 -14.79
N GLN A 109 12.84 0.15 -14.95
CA GLN A 109 12.67 -0.87 -13.92
C GLN A 109 14.00 -1.30 -13.26
N THR A 110 14.98 -0.40 -13.21
CA THR A 110 16.30 -0.65 -12.58
C THR A 110 16.43 0.17 -11.29
N PRO A 111 16.08 -0.39 -10.11
CA PRO A 111 16.05 0.35 -8.84
C PRO A 111 17.38 1.01 -8.51
N GLY A 112 17.33 2.22 -7.93
CA GLY A 112 18.51 2.93 -7.47
C GLY A 112 19.35 3.59 -8.57
N LYS A 113 18.91 3.52 -9.83
CA LYS A 113 19.51 4.24 -10.96
C LYS A 113 18.63 5.39 -11.41
N SER A 114 19.22 6.32 -12.16
CA SER A 114 18.50 7.34 -12.91
C SER A 114 19.20 7.58 -14.24
N VAL A 115 18.44 7.96 -15.27
CA VAL A 115 18.99 8.24 -16.60
C VAL A 115 18.37 9.51 -17.15
N LEU A 116 19.23 10.42 -17.62
CA LEU A 116 18.79 11.62 -18.32
C LEU A 116 18.55 11.28 -19.79
N ILE A 117 17.30 11.39 -20.24
CA ILE A 117 16.91 11.22 -21.64
C ILE A 117 16.87 12.61 -22.28
N SER A 118 17.65 12.83 -23.35
CA SER A 118 17.46 14.00 -24.21
C SER A 118 16.36 13.73 -25.22
N ILE A 119 15.46 14.69 -25.35
CA ILE A 119 14.26 14.61 -26.19
C ILE A 119 14.32 15.76 -27.20
N LYS A 120 14.28 15.44 -28.48
CA LYS A 120 14.34 16.44 -29.56
C LYS A 120 13.35 16.09 -30.66
N GLY A 121 12.76 17.09 -31.32
CA GLY A 121 11.88 16.86 -32.46
C GLY A 121 10.71 17.83 -32.53
N SER A 122 9.69 17.44 -33.29
CA SER A 122 8.41 18.13 -33.33
C SER A 122 7.50 17.52 -32.26
N TYR A 123 7.19 18.30 -31.24
CA TYR A 123 6.28 17.91 -30.17
C TYR A 123 5.62 19.14 -29.53
N SER A 124 4.46 18.91 -28.91
CA SER A 124 3.73 19.93 -28.14
C SER A 124 3.92 19.74 -26.63
N HIS A 125 3.66 20.80 -25.87
CA HIS A 125 3.60 20.71 -24.41
C HIS A 125 2.14 20.61 -23.96
N VAL A 126 1.92 19.89 -22.86
CA VAL A 126 0.65 19.89 -22.13
C VAL A 126 0.81 20.69 -20.83
N PRO A 127 -0.26 21.26 -20.25
CA PRO A 127 -0.18 21.77 -18.90
C PRO A 127 0.19 20.64 -17.93
N ALA A 128 1.25 20.86 -17.16
CA ALA A 128 1.81 19.89 -16.23
C ALA A 128 2.00 20.55 -14.86
N PHE A 129 1.50 19.91 -13.81
CA PHE A 129 1.68 20.36 -12.42
C PHE A 129 2.53 19.35 -11.65
N THR A 130 3.64 19.78 -11.07
CA THR A 130 4.41 18.98 -10.11
C THR A 130 4.32 19.63 -8.73
N LEU A 131 3.80 18.89 -7.74
CA LEU A 131 3.66 19.38 -6.37
C LEU A 131 5.03 19.82 -5.81
N LYS A 132 5.08 21.01 -5.19
CA LYS A 132 6.30 21.69 -4.68
C LYS A 132 7.24 22.27 -5.74
N GLU A 133 6.96 22.09 -7.04
CA GLU A 133 7.73 22.70 -8.13
C GLU A 133 6.90 23.71 -8.94
N THR A 134 5.63 23.40 -9.18
CA THR A 134 4.69 24.27 -9.91
C THR A 134 3.80 25.00 -8.91
N THR A 135 3.71 26.33 -9.02
CA THR A 135 2.76 27.12 -8.23
C THR A 135 1.39 27.20 -8.92
N ASN A 136 0.32 27.50 -8.17
CA ASN A 136 -1.01 27.71 -8.74
C ASN A 136 -1.05 28.83 -9.80
N ALA A 137 -0.22 29.86 -9.70
CA ALA A 137 -0.11 30.91 -10.71
C ALA A 137 0.53 30.39 -12.00
N MET A 138 1.64 29.64 -11.90
CA MET A 138 2.28 29.01 -13.06
C MET A 138 1.34 28.03 -13.76
N TRP A 139 0.58 27.27 -12.98
CA TRP A 139 -0.46 26.38 -13.47
C TRP A 139 -1.50 27.13 -14.33
N GLN A 140 -2.06 28.23 -13.84
CA GLN A 140 -3.03 29.03 -14.60
C GLN A 140 -2.44 29.58 -15.90
N THR A 141 -1.18 30.01 -15.87
CA THR A 141 -0.46 30.43 -17.08
C THR A 141 -0.33 29.27 -18.08
N MET A 142 0.07 28.07 -17.62
CA MET A 142 0.19 26.90 -18.50
C MET A 142 -1.14 26.44 -19.08
N MET A 143 -2.22 26.45 -18.29
CA MET A 143 -3.56 26.14 -18.79
C MET A 143 -3.94 27.11 -19.92
N THR A 144 -3.70 28.42 -19.72
CA THR A 144 -3.98 29.42 -20.76
C THR A 144 -3.10 29.25 -22.00
N GLN A 145 -1.80 29.01 -21.80
CA GLN A 145 -0.81 28.89 -22.88
C GLN A 145 -1.02 27.65 -23.74
N TYR A 146 -1.38 26.52 -23.12
CA TYR A 146 -1.56 25.23 -23.79
C TYR A 146 -3.04 24.83 -23.84
N ASN A 147 -3.91 25.79 -24.16
CA ASN A 147 -5.36 25.62 -24.14
C ASN A 147 -5.93 24.64 -25.18
N ASN A 148 -5.12 24.27 -26.19
CA ASN A 148 -5.45 23.26 -27.20
C ASN A 148 -4.85 21.88 -26.87
N ALA A 149 -4.23 21.71 -25.71
CA ALA A 149 -3.64 20.43 -25.31
C ALA A 149 -4.72 19.34 -25.18
N PRO A 150 -4.49 18.10 -25.63
CA PRO A 150 -5.49 17.03 -25.51
C PRO A 150 -5.71 16.59 -24.05
N VAL A 151 -4.67 16.65 -23.24
CA VAL A 151 -4.65 16.18 -21.85
C VAL A 151 -3.92 17.16 -20.95
N VAL A 152 -4.09 16.95 -19.66
CA VAL A 152 -3.40 17.61 -18.56
C VAL A 152 -2.74 16.54 -17.69
N MET A 153 -1.58 16.87 -17.12
CA MET A 153 -0.92 16.03 -16.11
C MET A 153 -0.77 16.75 -14.78
N LEU A 154 -0.97 16.01 -13.69
CA LEU A 154 -0.51 16.39 -12.37
C LEU A 154 0.28 15.24 -11.74
N THR A 155 1.34 15.55 -11.00
CA THR A 155 2.09 14.55 -10.24
C THR A 155 2.57 15.08 -8.89
N SER A 156 2.62 14.19 -7.91
CA SER A 156 3.15 14.42 -6.56
C SER A 156 4.18 13.33 -6.22
N GLU A 157 4.58 13.19 -4.96
CA GLU A 157 5.44 12.07 -4.56
C GLU A 157 4.75 10.71 -4.80
N ARG A 158 3.44 10.60 -4.52
CA ARG A 158 2.71 9.33 -4.47
C ARG A 158 1.71 9.10 -5.61
N ALA A 159 1.31 10.14 -6.33
CA ALA A 159 0.23 10.07 -7.31
C ALA A 159 0.55 10.74 -8.66
N ILE A 160 -0.16 10.28 -9.68
CA ILE A 160 -0.20 10.83 -11.04
C ILE A 160 -1.68 10.92 -11.42
N ILE A 161 -2.11 12.08 -11.93
CA ILE A 161 -3.43 12.27 -12.52
C ILE A 161 -3.24 12.72 -13.97
N VAL A 162 -3.87 12.02 -14.91
CA VAL A 162 -3.94 12.46 -16.31
C VAL A 162 -5.38 12.42 -16.79
N VAL A 163 -5.91 13.59 -17.13
CA VAL A 163 -7.30 13.77 -17.58
C VAL A 163 -7.32 14.61 -18.84
N ARG A 164 -8.46 14.67 -19.54
CA ARG A 164 -8.60 15.58 -20.68
C ARG A 164 -8.50 17.03 -20.20
N TYR A 165 -7.95 17.89 -21.06
CA TYR A 165 -7.78 19.30 -20.74
C TYR A 165 -9.10 19.97 -20.29
N GLU A 166 -10.20 19.67 -20.97
CA GLU A 166 -11.53 20.20 -20.62
C GLU A 166 -11.99 19.79 -19.21
N SER A 167 -11.77 18.52 -18.84
CA SER A 167 -12.09 18.01 -17.51
C SER A 167 -11.26 18.70 -16.42
N ALA A 168 -9.96 18.89 -16.67
CA ALA A 168 -9.09 19.63 -15.78
C ALA A 168 -9.54 21.08 -15.64
N ARG A 169 -9.84 21.77 -16.75
CA ARG A 169 -10.32 23.15 -16.78
C ARG A 169 -11.62 23.34 -16.01
N LEU A 170 -12.52 22.35 -16.06
CA LEU A 170 -13.82 22.42 -15.40
C LEU A 170 -13.76 22.14 -13.89
N TYR A 171 -12.92 21.18 -13.46
CA TYR A 171 -13.02 20.61 -12.12
C TYR A 171 -11.82 20.90 -11.22
N ILE A 172 -10.65 21.25 -11.75
CA ILE A 172 -9.47 21.56 -10.93
C ILE A 172 -9.46 23.06 -10.58
N THR A 173 -9.62 23.36 -9.31
CA THR A 173 -9.56 24.74 -8.78
C THR A 173 -8.24 25.05 -8.08
N ASP A 174 -7.68 24.07 -7.37
CA ASP A 174 -6.43 24.19 -6.61
C ASP A 174 -5.59 22.91 -6.77
N PRO A 175 -4.69 22.84 -7.78
CA PRO A 175 -3.89 21.64 -8.04
C PRO A 175 -2.88 21.35 -6.92
N GLU A 176 -2.40 22.36 -6.19
CA GLU A 176 -1.51 22.16 -5.04
C GLU A 176 -2.24 21.42 -3.92
N LYS A 177 -3.43 21.89 -3.54
CA LYS A 177 -4.28 21.20 -2.56
C LYS A 177 -4.66 19.80 -3.02
N LEU A 178 -5.06 19.64 -4.29
CA LEU A 178 -5.47 18.36 -4.86
C LEU A 178 -4.34 17.32 -4.78
N MET A 179 -3.13 17.69 -5.18
CA MET A 179 -2.02 16.75 -5.22
C MET A 179 -1.46 16.45 -3.82
N ALA A 180 -1.48 17.41 -2.89
CA ALA A 180 -1.17 17.17 -1.48
C ALA A 180 -2.19 16.21 -0.84
N TYR A 181 -3.48 16.37 -1.17
CA TYR A 181 -4.55 15.49 -0.70
C TYR A 181 -4.35 14.03 -1.14
N TYR A 182 -4.04 13.77 -2.41
CA TYR A 182 -3.77 12.39 -2.85
C TYR A 182 -2.54 11.79 -2.20
N ASP A 183 -1.51 12.59 -1.96
CA ASP A 183 -0.33 12.19 -1.21
C ASP A 183 -0.70 11.67 0.20
N ASP A 184 -1.60 12.36 0.92
CA ASP A 184 -2.09 11.92 2.23
C ASP A 184 -3.03 10.72 2.16
N VAL A 185 -3.91 10.63 1.15
CA VAL A 185 -4.75 9.45 0.89
C VAL A 185 -3.88 8.21 0.72
N VAL A 186 -2.86 8.28 -0.14
CA VAL A 186 -1.98 7.14 -0.40
C VAL A 186 -1.24 6.72 0.86
N ARG A 187 -0.64 7.66 1.60
CA ARG A 187 0.07 7.36 2.85
C ARG A 187 -0.85 6.72 3.88
N THR A 188 -2.10 7.16 3.98
CA THR A 188 -3.07 6.55 4.90
C THR A 188 -3.35 5.10 4.56
N GLN A 189 -3.53 4.79 3.28
CA GLN A 189 -3.79 3.43 2.84
C GLN A 189 -2.55 2.53 2.89
N ASP A 190 -1.34 3.12 2.79
CA ASP A 190 -0.07 2.43 3.02
C ASP A 190 0.04 1.95 4.47
N LEU A 191 -0.41 2.75 5.45
CA LEU A 191 -0.46 2.34 6.87
C LEU A 191 -1.38 1.13 7.07
N VAL A 192 -2.56 1.10 6.46
CA VAL A 192 -3.45 -0.07 6.50
C VAL A 192 -2.78 -1.30 5.87
N SER A 193 -2.05 -1.11 4.78
CA SER A 193 -1.29 -2.18 4.11
C SER A 193 -0.12 -2.69 4.96
N GLY A 194 0.28 -1.96 6.00
CA GLY A 194 1.50 -2.24 6.75
C GLY A 194 2.75 -2.10 5.89
N VAL A 195 2.78 -1.10 5.01
CA VAL A 195 4.01 -0.75 4.28
C VAL A 195 4.59 0.55 4.82
N VAL A 196 5.88 0.52 5.14
CA VAL A 196 6.63 1.61 5.75
C VAL A 196 8.02 1.66 5.14
N GLU A 197 8.55 2.87 5.00
CA GLU A 197 9.88 3.16 4.44
C GLU A 197 10.09 2.69 3.00
N TYR A 198 10.98 3.34 2.28
CA TYR A 198 11.40 2.86 0.96
C TYR A 198 12.45 1.76 1.12
N GLY A 199 12.41 0.76 0.24
CA GLY A 199 13.29 -0.40 0.27
C GLY A 199 12.74 -1.55 -0.55
N GLU A 200 13.31 -2.73 -0.36
CA GLU A 200 12.94 -3.92 -1.14
C GLU A 200 12.32 -5.06 -0.31
N ASN A 201 12.05 -4.83 0.98
CA ASN A 201 11.41 -5.82 1.86
C ASN A 201 9.91 -5.90 1.61
N GLU A 202 9.24 -6.93 2.14
CA GLU A 202 7.80 -7.12 1.93
C GLU A 202 6.91 -6.06 2.59
N TRP A 203 7.44 -5.32 3.56
CA TRP A 203 6.82 -4.14 4.15
C TRP A 203 7.31 -2.83 3.51
N SER A 204 8.21 -2.84 2.53
CA SER A 204 8.68 -1.59 1.93
C SER A 204 7.64 -0.99 1.01
N ILE A 205 7.49 0.33 1.07
CA ILE A 205 6.64 1.15 0.23
C ILE A 205 6.94 0.87 -1.25
N ASP A 206 5.89 0.68 -2.06
CA ASP A 206 6.03 0.63 -3.51
C ASP A 206 6.44 2.04 -4.02
N PRO A 207 7.60 2.17 -4.69
CA PRO A 207 8.04 3.45 -5.25
C PRO A 207 7.22 3.86 -6.50
N ASN A 208 6.44 2.95 -7.07
CA ASN A 208 5.54 3.22 -8.19
C ASN A 208 4.29 3.96 -7.70
N LYS A 209 3.89 4.97 -8.47
CA LYS A 209 2.80 5.86 -8.10
C LYS A 209 1.45 5.28 -8.48
N HIS A 210 0.41 5.70 -7.78
CA HIS A 210 -0.94 5.56 -8.30
C HIS A 210 -1.13 6.41 -9.53
N PHE A 211 -1.83 5.84 -10.50
CA PHE A 211 -2.14 6.53 -11.73
C PHE A 211 -3.65 6.58 -11.94
N TYR A 212 -4.20 7.78 -11.78
CA TYR A 212 -5.61 8.08 -11.99
C TYR A 212 -5.78 8.66 -13.39
N VAL A 213 -6.62 8.04 -14.21
CA VAL A 213 -6.85 8.44 -15.60
C VAL A 213 -8.31 8.72 -15.88
N GLU A 214 -8.61 9.72 -16.69
CA GLU A 214 -9.93 9.82 -17.31
C GLU A 214 -10.14 8.62 -18.25
N ALA A 215 -11.35 8.07 -18.27
CA ALA A 215 -11.67 6.86 -19.03
C ALA A 215 -12.94 7.01 -19.88
N ASP A 216 -12.98 6.27 -20.99
CA ASP A 216 -14.15 6.24 -21.88
C ASP A 216 -15.13 5.12 -21.57
N THR A 217 -14.76 4.19 -20.69
CA THR A 217 -15.59 3.05 -20.28
C THR A 217 -15.64 2.91 -18.75
N GLY A 218 -16.57 2.10 -18.24
CA GLY A 218 -16.78 1.96 -16.80
C GLY A 218 -17.41 3.21 -16.14
N TYR A 219 -17.45 3.24 -14.80
CA TYR A 219 -17.80 4.46 -14.03
C TYR A 219 -16.57 4.92 -13.25
N MET A 220 -16.16 4.09 -12.29
CA MET A 220 -14.88 4.12 -11.60
C MET A 220 -14.39 2.67 -11.55
N PHE A 221 -13.10 2.44 -11.77
CA PHE A 221 -12.53 1.10 -11.68
C PHE A 221 -11.03 1.15 -11.42
N ALA A 222 -10.49 0.03 -10.93
CA ALA A 222 -9.07 -0.21 -10.76
C ALA A 222 -8.64 -1.47 -11.52
N VAL A 223 -7.50 -1.39 -12.20
CA VAL A 223 -6.84 -2.52 -12.88
C VAL A 223 -5.32 -2.48 -12.58
N ASP A 224 -4.57 -3.41 -13.15
CA ASP A 224 -3.11 -3.33 -13.12
C ASP A 224 -2.65 -2.02 -13.79
N GLY A 225 -1.83 -1.25 -13.08
CA GLY A 225 -1.22 -0.03 -13.61
C GLY A 225 -1.98 1.26 -13.34
N HIS A 226 -3.31 1.25 -13.27
CA HIS A 226 -4.09 2.51 -13.20
C HIS A 226 -5.52 2.33 -12.67
N MET A 227 -6.18 3.46 -12.45
CA MET A 227 -7.59 3.60 -12.09
C MET A 227 -8.29 4.54 -13.07
N GLY A 228 -9.45 4.14 -13.60
CA GLY A 228 -10.19 4.89 -14.62
C GLY A 228 -11.44 5.57 -14.08
N TYR A 229 -11.74 6.78 -14.58
CA TYR A 229 -12.87 7.61 -14.16
C TYR A 229 -13.63 8.16 -15.36
N LYS A 230 -14.90 7.75 -15.53
CA LYS A 230 -15.74 8.14 -16.66
C LYS A 230 -16.85 9.09 -16.25
N GLY A 231 -16.96 10.19 -17.00
CA GLY A 231 -18.10 11.10 -16.95
C GLY A 231 -18.00 12.13 -15.82
N ALA A 232 -18.83 13.18 -15.94
CA ALA A 232 -18.76 14.39 -15.12
C ALA A 232 -18.74 14.13 -13.62
N THR A 233 -19.60 13.23 -13.11
CA THR A 233 -19.66 12.93 -11.68
C THR A 233 -18.38 12.26 -11.18
N ALA A 234 -17.84 11.30 -11.92
CA ALA A 234 -16.63 10.60 -11.51
C ALA A 234 -15.41 11.53 -11.52
N LEU A 235 -15.31 12.36 -12.56
CA LEU A 235 -14.23 13.33 -12.71
C LEU A 235 -14.31 14.45 -11.67
N ARG A 236 -15.51 14.92 -11.32
CA ARG A 236 -15.69 15.87 -10.22
C ARG A 236 -15.18 15.29 -8.90
N HIS A 237 -15.48 14.02 -8.60
CA HIS A 237 -14.99 13.37 -7.38
C HIS A 237 -13.47 13.17 -7.41
N LEU A 238 -12.91 12.77 -8.54
CA LEU A 238 -11.47 12.60 -8.71
C LEU A 238 -10.71 13.93 -8.49
N LEU A 239 -11.25 15.03 -9.00
CA LEU A 239 -10.53 16.31 -9.12
C LEU A 239 -10.87 17.33 -8.02
N SER A 240 -11.73 16.99 -7.06
CA SER A 240 -12.20 17.94 -6.03
C SER A 240 -11.17 18.25 -4.94
N GLY A 241 -10.40 17.25 -4.50
CA GLY A 241 -9.58 17.36 -3.29
C GLY A 241 -10.40 17.60 -2.01
N ASP A 242 -11.70 17.29 -2.05
CA ASP A 242 -12.64 17.39 -0.93
C ASP A 242 -12.97 15.98 -0.41
N THR A 243 -12.91 15.80 0.91
CA THR A 243 -13.19 14.52 1.56
C THR A 243 -14.64 14.09 1.38
N ALA A 244 -15.59 15.04 1.25
CA ALA A 244 -16.99 14.74 1.04
C ALA A 244 -17.25 13.97 -0.27
N ASP A 245 -16.41 14.19 -1.28
CA ASP A 245 -16.47 13.51 -2.59
C ASP A 245 -15.46 12.36 -2.71
N GLY A 246 -14.64 12.12 -1.68
CA GLY A 246 -13.45 11.28 -1.77
C GLY A 246 -13.70 9.77 -1.83
N TRP A 247 -14.88 9.28 -1.42
CA TRP A 247 -15.14 7.85 -1.25
C TRP A 247 -14.81 7.01 -2.48
N GLY A 248 -15.23 7.46 -3.67
CA GLY A 248 -14.99 6.76 -4.94
C GLY A 248 -13.51 6.62 -5.25
N PRO A 249 -12.75 7.73 -5.37
CA PRO A 249 -11.30 7.67 -5.55
C PRO A 249 -10.55 6.86 -4.49
N TRP A 250 -10.96 6.94 -3.22
CA TRP A 250 -10.35 6.13 -2.14
C TRP A 250 -10.60 4.64 -2.32
N HIS A 251 -11.81 4.28 -2.75
CA HIS A 251 -12.21 2.89 -3.00
C HIS A 251 -11.39 2.28 -4.13
N GLU A 252 -11.26 2.95 -5.27
CA GLU A 252 -10.43 2.45 -6.39
C GLU A 252 -8.94 2.36 -6.02
N SER A 253 -8.45 3.30 -5.21
CA SER A 253 -7.09 3.24 -4.67
C SER A 253 -6.88 2.05 -3.72
N GLY A 254 -7.89 1.71 -2.92
CA GLY A 254 -7.87 0.56 -2.03
C GLY A 254 -7.81 -0.77 -2.80
N HIS A 255 -8.43 -0.83 -3.96
CA HIS A 255 -8.42 -2.00 -4.84
C HIS A 255 -7.02 -2.38 -5.33
N GLN A 256 -6.07 -1.43 -5.40
CA GLN A 256 -4.66 -1.69 -5.68
C GLN A 256 -3.84 -2.11 -4.44
N ARG A 257 -4.48 -2.25 -3.27
CA ARG A 257 -3.84 -2.62 -1.99
C ARG A 257 -4.35 -3.87 -1.31
N GLN A 258 -5.56 -4.30 -1.64
CA GLN A 258 -6.14 -5.53 -1.10
C GLN A 258 -5.14 -6.68 -1.15
N ILE A 259 -5.26 -7.63 -0.22
CA ILE A 259 -4.44 -8.83 -0.23
C ILE A 259 -5.29 -10.05 -0.56
N ASN A 260 -4.91 -10.78 -1.60
CA ASN A 260 -5.67 -11.96 -2.05
C ASN A 260 -5.90 -13.02 -0.94
N PRO A 261 -4.91 -13.33 -0.09
CA PRO A 261 -5.05 -14.38 0.94
C PRO A 261 -6.05 -14.07 2.06
N MET A 262 -6.65 -12.88 2.10
CA MET A 262 -7.68 -12.48 3.06
C MET A 262 -9.05 -12.23 2.39
N THR A 263 -9.10 -12.12 1.06
CA THR A 263 -10.31 -11.72 0.34
C THR A 263 -11.00 -12.95 -0.26
N TRP A 264 -11.92 -13.56 0.49
CA TRP A 264 -12.73 -14.68 0.01
C TRP A 264 -13.86 -14.23 -0.95
N ALA A 265 -14.59 -15.20 -1.52
CA ALA A 265 -15.62 -14.92 -2.51
C ALA A 265 -16.67 -13.91 -2.00
N GLY A 266 -16.95 -12.91 -2.85
CA GLY A 266 -17.88 -11.82 -2.54
C GLY A 266 -17.31 -10.69 -1.66
N MET A 267 -16.04 -10.77 -1.23
CA MET A 267 -15.41 -9.77 -0.37
C MET A 267 -14.58 -8.71 -1.09
N THR A 268 -14.43 -8.78 -2.42
CA THR A 268 -13.66 -7.80 -3.20
C THR A 268 -14.17 -6.37 -2.97
N GLU A 269 -15.48 -6.16 -3.11
CA GLU A 269 -16.14 -4.86 -2.89
C GLU A 269 -16.40 -4.55 -1.40
N VAL A 270 -16.00 -5.43 -0.49
CA VAL A 270 -16.18 -5.28 0.96
C VAL A 270 -14.84 -4.89 1.59
N THR A 271 -13.83 -5.74 1.49
CA THR A 271 -12.51 -5.54 2.11
C THR A 271 -11.78 -4.30 1.60
N VAL A 272 -12.04 -3.87 0.36
CA VAL A 272 -11.53 -2.61 -0.19
C VAL A 272 -11.96 -1.40 0.66
N ASN A 273 -13.15 -1.43 1.25
CA ASN A 273 -13.66 -0.31 2.03
C ASN A 273 -12.99 -0.17 3.40
N ILE A 274 -12.15 -1.12 3.83
CA ILE A 274 -11.26 -0.92 4.99
C ILE A 274 -10.33 0.27 4.72
N TYR A 275 -9.78 0.36 3.50
CA TYR A 275 -8.93 1.46 3.09
C TYR A 275 -9.70 2.79 2.98
N SER A 276 -10.93 2.76 2.45
CA SER A 276 -11.79 3.95 2.37
C SER A 276 -12.19 4.46 3.75
N LEU A 277 -12.57 3.57 4.68
CA LEU A 277 -12.90 3.95 6.06
C LEU A 277 -11.70 4.51 6.81
N ALA A 278 -10.51 3.89 6.69
CA ALA A 278 -9.30 4.42 7.28
C ALA A 278 -8.91 5.79 6.70
N THR A 279 -9.12 6.00 5.39
CA THR A 279 -8.93 7.31 4.76
C THR A 279 -9.91 8.33 5.33
N GLN A 280 -11.19 7.99 5.44
CA GLN A 280 -12.18 8.87 6.04
C GLN A 280 -11.84 9.20 7.51
N GLU A 281 -11.47 8.20 8.30
CA GLU A 281 -11.05 8.38 9.69
C GLU A 281 -9.86 9.33 9.81
N ARG A 282 -8.84 9.17 8.96
CA ARG A 282 -7.65 10.04 8.98
C ARG A 282 -7.98 11.49 8.64
N MET A 283 -8.85 11.70 7.66
CA MET A 283 -9.12 13.01 7.08
C MET A 283 -10.23 13.78 7.81
N GLU A 284 -11.24 13.07 8.32
CA GLU A 284 -12.41 13.65 8.99
C GLU A 284 -12.38 13.43 10.52
N GLY A 285 -11.38 12.71 11.03
CA GLY A 285 -11.24 12.35 12.44
C GLY A 285 -12.10 11.17 12.89
N ARG A 286 -12.96 10.62 12.01
CA ARG A 286 -13.77 9.42 12.25
C ARG A 286 -14.31 8.82 10.94
N ALA A 287 -14.60 7.52 10.93
CA ALA A 287 -15.21 6.83 9.78
C ALA A 287 -16.75 6.86 9.82
N SER A 288 -17.35 7.96 9.38
CA SER A 288 -18.80 8.21 9.46
C SER A 288 -19.68 7.41 8.48
N ARG A 289 -19.10 6.81 7.43
CA ARG A 289 -19.88 6.11 6.38
C ARG A 289 -20.77 4.99 6.90
N LEU A 290 -20.36 4.33 7.99
CA LEU A 290 -21.11 3.21 8.57
C LEU A 290 -22.24 3.65 9.52
N ASP A 291 -22.34 4.93 9.88
CA ASP A 291 -23.31 5.43 10.87
C ASP A 291 -24.74 5.02 10.55
N SER A 292 -25.13 5.16 9.27
CA SER A 292 -26.46 4.79 8.77
C SER A 292 -26.74 3.28 8.79
N GLN A 293 -25.70 2.45 8.86
CA GLN A 293 -25.82 0.99 8.81
C GLN A 293 -25.98 0.38 10.20
N TYR A 294 -25.41 1.00 11.25
CA TYR A 294 -25.37 0.42 12.60
C TYR A 294 -26.73 -0.01 13.16
N PRO A 295 -27.85 0.72 12.99
CA PRO A 295 -29.15 0.25 13.47
C PRO A 295 -29.55 -1.10 12.86
N SER A 296 -29.38 -1.26 11.54
CA SER A 296 -29.68 -2.52 10.84
C SER A 296 -28.72 -3.65 11.20
N ILE A 297 -27.44 -3.32 11.45
CA ILE A 297 -26.44 -4.29 11.91
C ILE A 297 -26.81 -4.80 13.31
N LYS A 298 -27.19 -3.93 14.24
CA LYS A 298 -27.63 -4.32 15.58
C LYS A 298 -28.86 -5.24 15.52
N GLN A 299 -29.81 -4.94 14.64
CA GLN A 299 -30.95 -5.82 14.40
C GLN A 299 -30.52 -7.19 13.87
N TYR A 300 -29.61 -7.22 12.89
CA TYR A 300 -29.07 -8.45 12.33
C TYR A 300 -28.34 -9.31 13.38
N LEU A 301 -27.45 -8.71 14.18
CA LEU A 301 -26.66 -9.42 15.19
C LEU A 301 -27.53 -10.00 16.32
N ASN A 302 -28.68 -9.40 16.59
CA ASN A 302 -29.67 -9.90 17.55
C ASN A 302 -30.66 -10.93 16.96
N SER A 303 -30.65 -11.17 15.65
CA SER A 303 -31.50 -12.17 14.99
C SER A 303 -31.09 -13.59 15.40
N SER A 304 -32.03 -14.52 15.53
CA SER A 304 -31.75 -15.95 15.76
C SER A 304 -31.18 -16.65 14.53
N HIS A 305 -31.43 -16.12 13.33
CA HIS A 305 -30.89 -16.62 12.07
C HIS A 305 -29.99 -15.57 11.41
N ARG A 306 -28.71 -15.90 11.27
CA ARG A 306 -27.66 -15.00 10.78
C ARG A 306 -26.82 -15.75 9.75
N VAL A 307 -26.74 -15.19 8.55
CA VAL A 307 -25.93 -15.74 7.46
C VAL A 307 -25.19 -14.57 6.81
N PHE A 308 -23.90 -14.44 7.12
CA PHE A 308 -23.10 -13.28 6.71
C PHE A 308 -23.12 -13.04 5.20
N SER A 309 -23.01 -14.11 4.42
CA SER A 309 -22.92 -14.05 2.96
C SER A 309 -24.18 -13.45 2.32
N THR A 310 -25.35 -13.59 2.96
CA THR A 310 -26.64 -13.10 2.45
C THR A 310 -27.00 -11.70 2.92
N LEU A 311 -26.13 -11.00 3.66
CA LEU A 311 -26.35 -9.60 4.00
C LEU A 311 -26.49 -8.76 2.71
N PRO A 312 -27.57 -7.96 2.57
CA PRO A 312 -27.91 -7.29 1.32
C PRO A 312 -27.00 -6.11 1.00
N SER A 313 -26.46 -5.44 2.02
CA SER A 313 -25.56 -4.30 1.86
C SER A 313 -24.11 -4.73 2.06
N LEU A 314 -23.25 -4.37 1.10
CA LEU A 314 -21.80 -4.50 1.26
C LEU A 314 -21.29 -3.68 2.46
N PHE A 315 -21.87 -2.51 2.77
CA PHE A 315 -21.48 -1.73 3.95
C PHE A 315 -21.86 -2.41 5.28
N GLN A 316 -22.93 -3.21 5.31
CA GLN A 316 -23.22 -4.04 6.48
C GLN A 316 -22.14 -5.10 6.70
N LYS A 317 -21.63 -5.71 5.61
CA LYS A 317 -20.51 -6.65 5.67
C LYS A 317 -19.21 -5.97 6.11
N VAL A 318 -18.94 -4.76 5.62
CA VAL A 318 -17.76 -3.97 6.00
C VAL A 318 -17.73 -3.70 7.51
N ALA A 319 -18.88 -3.53 8.15
CA ALA A 319 -18.93 -3.25 9.58
C ALA A 319 -18.28 -4.34 10.45
N MET A 320 -18.36 -5.62 10.07
CA MET A 320 -17.63 -6.69 10.79
C MET A 320 -16.12 -6.43 10.79
N PHE A 321 -15.58 -6.07 9.63
CA PHE A 321 -14.16 -5.74 9.49
C PHE A 321 -13.82 -4.46 10.26
N TRP A 322 -14.68 -3.45 10.21
CA TRP A 322 -14.43 -2.19 10.91
C TRP A 322 -14.52 -2.33 12.44
N GLN A 323 -15.36 -3.23 12.95
CA GLN A 323 -15.41 -3.57 14.37
C GLN A 323 -14.08 -4.12 14.87
N LEU A 324 -13.37 -4.94 14.08
CA LEU A 324 -12.03 -5.40 14.42
C LEU A 324 -11.03 -4.23 14.51
N HIS A 325 -11.09 -3.28 13.59
CA HIS A 325 -10.29 -2.04 13.66
C HIS A 325 -10.59 -1.21 14.91
N LEU A 326 -11.86 -0.97 15.20
CA LEU A 326 -12.28 -0.22 16.38
C LEU A 326 -11.92 -0.93 17.70
N THR A 327 -11.90 -2.26 17.70
CA THR A 327 -11.57 -3.09 18.88
C THR A 327 -10.06 -3.16 19.11
N PHE A 328 -9.28 -3.43 18.07
CA PHE A 328 -7.84 -3.73 18.18
C PHE A 328 -6.92 -2.56 17.84
N GLY A 329 -7.50 -1.48 17.30
CA GLY A 329 -6.79 -0.25 16.97
C GLY A 329 -6.17 -0.22 15.57
N PRO A 330 -5.57 0.93 15.20
CA PRO A 330 -5.20 1.24 13.81
C PRO A 330 -4.07 0.38 13.23
N THR A 331 -3.30 -0.30 14.07
CA THR A 331 -2.20 -1.18 13.62
C THR A 331 -2.66 -2.61 13.33
N PHE A 332 -3.92 -2.95 13.63
CA PHE A 332 -4.46 -4.30 13.45
C PHE A 332 -4.30 -4.81 12.02
N TYR A 333 -4.78 -4.04 11.02
CA TYR A 333 -4.71 -4.47 9.63
C TYR A 333 -3.28 -4.50 9.08
N ALA A 334 -2.43 -3.57 9.49
CA ALA A 334 -1.01 -3.57 9.13
C ALA A 334 -0.33 -4.88 9.55
N GLN A 335 -0.54 -5.30 10.79
CA GLN A 335 0.01 -6.52 11.35
C GLN A 335 -0.63 -7.77 10.72
N LEU A 336 -1.94 -7.76 10.49
CA LEU A 336 -2.63 -8.86 9.85
C LEU A 336 -2.12 -9.08 8.42
N HIS A 337 -1.95 -8.02 7.64
CA HIS A 337 -1.41 -8.09 6.29
C HIS A 337 0.03 -8.60 6.27
N GLN A 338 0.85 -8.19 7.24
CA GLN A 338 2.22 -8.69 7.39
C GLN A 338 2.25 -10.21 7.66
N ARG A 339 1.34 -10.72 8.50
CA ARG A 339 1.22 -12.18 8.75
C ARG A 339 0.90 -12.96 7.47
N TYR A 340 0.04 -12.43 6.60
CA TYR A 340 -0.22 -13.04 5.30
C TYR A 340 0.98 -12.99 4.37
N ARG A 341 1.70 -11.85 4.28
CA ARG A 341 2.92 -11.73 3.45
C ARG A 341 4.02 -12.70 3.83
N LEU A 342 4.12 -13.03 5.12
CA LEU A 342 5.10 -13.98 5.65
C LEU A 342 4.65 -15.45 5.55
N MET A 343 3.41 -15.71 5.13
CA MET A 343 2.88 -17.05 5.04
C MET A 343 3.47 -17.78 3.84
N GLN A 344 4.10 -18.95 4.06
CA GLN A 344 4.70 -19.74 2.99
C GLN A 344 3.66 -20.30 2.01
N ASN A 345 2.52 -20.77 2.53
CA ASN A 345 1.44 -21.38 1.74
C ASN A 345 0.11 -20.69 2.08
N PRO A 346 -0.15 -19.47 1.58
CA PRO A 346 -1.38 -18.76 1.84
C PRO A 346 -2.59 -19.50 1.24
N PRO A 347 -3.77 -19.44 1.90
CA PRO A 347 -4.97 -20.09 1.39
C PRO A 347 -5.42 -19.46 0.06
N GLN A 348 -5.90 -20.30 -0.85
CA GLN A 348 -6.37 -19.87 -2.17
C GLN A 348 -7.87 -20.12 -2.39
N GLN A 349 -8.43 -21.14 -1.75
CA GLN A 349 -9.85 -21.44 -1.87
C GLN A 349 -10.67 -20.57 -0.93
N SER A 350 -11.85 -20.12 -1.37
CA SER A 350 -12.68 -19.19 -0.62
C SER A 350 -13.03 -19.67 0.80
N GLY A 351 -13.30 -20.96 0.98
CA GLY A 351 -13.59 -21.53 2.29
C GLY A 351 -12.36 -21.45 3.21
N ASP A 352 -11.20 -21.83 2.71
CA ASP A 352 -9.94 -21.81 3.45
C ASP A 352 -9.49 -20.40 3.79
N ILE A 353 -9.68 -19.43 2.89
CA ILE A 353 -9.39 -18.01 3.13
C ILE A 353 -10.23 -17.49 4.32
N LEU A 354 -11.53 -17.79 4.32
CA LEU A 354 -12.41 -17.39 5.41
C LEU A 354 -12.02 -18.05 6.74
N GLN A 355 -11.74 -19.36 6.74
CA GLN A 355 -11.33 -20.06 7.96
C GLN A 355 -9.97 -19.57 8.46
N ARG A 356 -9.03 -19.30 7.55
CA ARG A 356 -7.73 -18.73 7.90
C ARG A 356 -7.87 -17.31 8.47
N PHE A 357 -8.80 -16.51 7.97
CA PHE A 357 -9.09 -15.19 8.53
C PHE A 357 -9.51 -15.26 10.00
N ILE A 358 -10.33 -16.26 10.37
CA ILE A 358 -10.71 -16.50 11.77
C ILE A 358 -9.47 -16.83 12.62
N VAL A 359 -8.62 -17.74 12.15
CA VAL A 359 -7.39 -18.13 12.84
C VAL A 359 -6.45 -16.94 13.00
N GLU A 360 -6.15 -16.22 11.91
CA GLU A 360 -5.15 -15.15 11.93
C GLU A 360 -5.56 -13.96 12.78
N THR A 361 -6.84 -13.58 12.74
CA THR A 361 -7.36 -12.50 13.60
C THR A 361 -7.37 -12.89 15.07
N SER A 362 -7.64 -14.17 15.38
CA SER A 362 -7.59 -14.71 16.75
C SER A 362 -6.15 -14.77 17.28
N LEU A 363 -5.23 -15.34 16.51
CA LEU A 363 -3.81 -15.42 16.87
C LEU A 363 -3.18 -14.03 17.01
N LEU A 364 -3.50 -13.10 16.11
CA LEU A 364 -2.99 -11.73 16.18
C LEU A 364 -3.48 -10.99 17.42
N SER A 365 -4.76 -11.17 17.78
CA SER A 365 -5.35 -10.51 18.95
C SER A 365 -5.01 -11.18 20.28
N GLY A 366 -4.54 -12.42 20.25
CA GLY A 366 -4.37 -13.23 21.46
C GLY A 366 -5.71 -13.55 22.13
N ARG A 367 -6.80 -13.61 21.35
CA ARG A 367 -8.15 -13.92 21.81
C ARG A 367 -8.83 -14.89 20.87
N ASP A 368 -9.64 -15.80 21.40
CA ASP A 368 -10.53 -16.64 20.59
C ASP A 368 -11.69 -15.79 20.05
N LEU A 369 -11.68 -15.53 18.73
CA LEU A 369 -12.74 -14.77 18.05
C LEU A 369 -13.87 -15.64 17.49
N SER A 370 -13.89 -16.95 17.77
CA SER A 370 -14.95 -17.86 17.29
C SER A 370 -16.36 -17.35 17.60
N THR A 371 -16.58 -16.81 18.81
CA THR A 371 -17.87 -16.26 19.23
C THR A 371 -18.23 -14.97 18.47
N PHE A 372 -17.24 -14.13 18.15
CA PHE A 372 -17.46 -12.94 17.33
C PHE A 372 -17.91 -13.32 15.91
N PHE A 373 -17.25 -14.30 15.29
CA PHE A 373 -17.61 -14.77 13.95
C PHE A 373 -18.97 -15.49 13.94
N ASP A 374 -19.28 -16.30 14.96
CA ASP A 374 -20.61 -16.92 15.12
C ASP A 374 -21.73 -15.88 15.21
N ARG A 375 -21.48 -14.78 15.93
CA ARG A 375 -22.42 -13.64 16.00
C ARG A 375 -22.64 -13.00 14.65
N TRP A 376 -21.64 -12.98 13.78
CA TRP A 376 -21.80 -12.51 12.40
C TRP A 376 -22.42 -13.55 11.46
N GLY A 377 -22.66 -14.79 11.90
CA GLY A 377 -23.16 -15.89 11.06
C GLY A 377 -22.06 -16.51 10.19
N ILE A 378 -20.81 -16.50 10.68
CA ILE A 378 -19.64 -17.15 10.11
C ILE A 378 -19.19 -18.24 11.08
N TYR A 379 -19.24 -19.50 10.65
CA TYR A 379 -19.02 -20.64 11.54
C TYR A 379 -17.60 -21.21 11.39
N PRO A 380 -16.77 -21.21 12.46
CA PRO A 380 -15.50 -21.91 12.47
C PRO A 380 -15.68 -23.42 12.29
N THR A 381 -14.81 -24.06 11.50
CA THR A 381 -14.75 -25.52 11.44
C THR A 381 -14.11 -26.12 12.70
N PRO A 382 -14.27 -27.43 12.99
CA PRO A 382 -13.54 -28.08 14.07
C PRO A 382 -12.01 -27.95 13.97
N GLU A 383 -11.46 -27.90 12.76
CA GLU A 383 -10.03 -27.67 12.54
C GLU A 383 -9.63 -26.24 12.92
N THR A 384 -10.44 -25.25 12.52
CA THR A 384 -10.24 -23.86 12.91
C THR A 384 -10.28 -23.68 14.43
N LEU A 385 -11.25 -24.31 15.10
CA LEU A 385 -11.37 -24.25 16.57
C LEU A 385 -10.16 -24.87 17.27
N ARG A 386 -9.59 -25.96 16.73
CA ARG A 386 -8.35 -26.56 17.27
C ARG A 386 -7.15 -25.61 17.18
N GLN A 387 -7.05 -24.83 16.11
CA GLN A 387 -5.92 -23.91 15.93
C GLN A 387 -5.93 -22.72 16.91
N ILE A 388 -7.07 -22.45 17.56
CA ILE A 388 -7.24 -21.31 18.46
C ILE A 388 -7.64 -21.73 19.89
N SER A 389 -7.61 -23.03 20.21
CA SER A 389 -8.13 -23.57 21.48
C SER A 389 -7.42 -23.07 22.73
N ASP A 390 -6.17 -22.65 22.58
CA ASP A 390 -5.31 -22.23 23.70
C ASP A 390 -5.41 -20.71 23.96
N LEU A 391 -6.21 -19.99 23.17
CA LEU A 391 -6.41 -18.55 23.32
C LEU A 391 -7.45 -18.23 24.39
N LEU A 392 -7.30 -17.07 25.03
CA LEU A 392 -8.28 -16.58 25.99
C LEU A 392 -9.59 -16.21 25.28
N PRO A 393 -10.76 -16.50 25.87
CA PRO A 393 -12.04 -16.09 25.29
C PRO A 393 -12.18 -14.56 25.29
N LEU A 394 -13.12 -14.06 24.49
CA LEU A 394 -13.52 -12.65 24.52
C LEU A 394 -14.14 -12.28 25.88
N GLU A 395 -13.64 -11.20 26.48
CA GLU A 395 -14.15 -10.65 27.74
C GLU A 395 -15.37 -9.75 27.56
N ASN A 396 -15.55 -9.20 26.35
CA ASN A 396 -16.62 -8.27 25.99
C ASN A 396 -17.28 -8.67 24.67
N ASN A 397 -18.52 -8.24 24.47
CA ASN A 397 -19.28 -8.42 23.24
C ASN A 397 -18.76 -7.49 22.12
N ILE A 398 -17.56 -7.71 21.60
CA ILE A 398 -16.94 -6.78 20.63
C ILE A 398 -17.75 -6.61 19.33
N TRP A 399 -18.70 -7.50 19.03
CA TRP A 399 -19.68 -7.35 17.93
C TRP A 399 -20.70 -6.22 18.18
N GLU A 400 -20.78 -5.66 19.39
CA GLU A 400 -21.58 -4.47 19.70
C GLU A 400 -20.81 -3.16 19.42
N THR A 401 -19.54 -3.25 19.01
CA THR A 401 -18.71 -2.08 18.69
C THR A 401 -19.32 -1.28 17.51
N ASP A 402 -19.40 0.04 17.67
CA ASP A 402 -19.83 1.00 16.65
C ASP A 402 -19.13 2.36 16.85
N ALA A 403 -19.59 3.41 16.16
CA ALA A 403 -19.00 4.75 16.23
C ALA A 403 -19.10 5.42 17.62
N THR A 404 -19.93 4.90 18.53
CA THR A 404 -20.22 5.49 19.86
C THR A 404 -19.87 4.57 21.02
N THR A 405 -19.86 3.25 20.77
CA THR A 405 -19.61 2.22 21.77
C THR A 405 -18.44 1.39 21.28
N THR A 406 -17.34 1.34 22.02
CA THR A 406 -16.15 0.56 21.65
C THR A 406 -15.67 -0.26 22.84
N PHE A 407 -15.16 -1.46 22.56
CA PHE A 407 -14.61 -2.38 23.56
C PHE A 407 -13.13 -2.66 23.26
N PRO A 408 -12.23 -1.69 23.50
CA PRO A 408 -10.85 -1.81 23.06
C PRO A 408 -10.13 -2.97 23.76
N ILE A 409 -9.43 -3.79 22.98
CA ILE A 409 -8.57 -4.87 23.44
C ILE A 409 -7.16 -4.59 22.93
N ARG A 410 -6.19 -4.59 23.83
CA ARG A 410 -4.79 -4.37 23.48
C ARG A 410 -4.24 -5.57 22.71
N LEU A 411 -3.67 -5.31 21.53
CA LEU A 411 -2.91 -6.31 20.81
C LEU A 411 -1.65 -6.69 21.61
N PRO A 412 -1.17 -7.96 21.52
CA PRO A 412 0.13 -8.35 22.05
C PRO A 412 1.26 -7.45 21.55
N VAL A 413 1.13 -7.01 20.29
CA VAL A 413 2.02 -6.06 19.64
C VAL A 413 1.22 -4.77 19.35
N MET A 414 1.42 -3.74 20.18
CA MET A 414 0.62 -2.50 20.11
C MET A 414 0.94 -1.61 18.90
N MET A 415 2.17 -1.65 18.41
CA MET A 415 2.63 -0.85 17.27
C MET A 415 3.02 -1.74 16.12
N TYR A 416 2.87 -1.27 14.88
CA TYR A 416 3.36 -2.01 13.74
C TYR A 416 4.90 -2.04 13.74
N PHE A 417 5.46 -3.23 13.97
CA PHE A 417 6.91 -3.49 13.99
C PHE A 417 7.22 -4.58 12.96
N PRO A 418 7.43 -4.23 11.67
CA PRO A 418 7.50 -5.22 10.59
C PRO A 418 8.70 -6.17 10.70
N GLU A 419 9.82 -5.71 11.24
CA GLU A 419 11.02 -6.54 11.39
C GLU A 419 10.88 -7.59 12.50
N LEU A 420 9.93 -7.44 13.43
CA LEU A 420 9.80 -8.30 14.61
C LEU A 420 9.78 -9.79 14.24
N ALA A 421 8.97 -10.18 13.25
CA ALA A 421 8.86 -11.58 12.85
C ALA A 421 10.20 -12.15 12.34
N HIS A 422 10.99 -11.34 11.63
CA HIS A 422 12.31 -11.73 11.13
C HIS A 422 13.35 -11.81 12.23
N ILE A 423 13.28 -10.88 13.21
CA ILE A 423 14.13 -10.91 14.41
C ILE A 423 13.83 -12.19 15.20
N LEU A 424 12.55 -12.48 15.46
CA LEU A 424 12.14 -13.67 16.22
C LEU A 424 12.50 -14.98 15.51
N ALA A 425 12.42 -15.03 14.18
CA ALA A 425 12.81 -16.21 13.41
C ALA A 425 14.34 -16.43 13.37
N ASP A 426 15.13 -15.37 13.47
CA ASP A 426 16.59 -15.43 13.43
C ASP A 426 17.22 -15.64 14.82
N LEU A 427 16.56 -15.15 15.88
CA LEU A 427 17.01 -15.26 17.25
C LEU A 427 17.06 -16.72 17.69
N GLN A 428 18.21 -17.13 18.22
CA GLN A 428 18.41 -18.46 18.81
C GLN A 428 18.81 -18.30 20.27
N ALA A 429 17.98 -18.83 21.17
CA ALA A 429 18.26 -18.85 22.60
C ALA A 429 18.07 -20.28 23.12
N ASP A 430 19.11 -20.84 23.72
CA ASP A 430 19.03 -22.13 24.43
C ASP A 430 19.43 -21.92 25.89
N PHE A 431 18.40 -21.80 26.74
CA PHE A 431 18.53 -21.63 28.18
C PHE A 431 18.54 -22.96 28.94
N ARG A 432 18.92 -24.07 28.31
CA ARG A 432 19.07 -25.37 28.98
C ARG A 432 20.33 -25.46 29.82
N GLN A 433 21.44 -24.97 29.27
CA GLN A 433 22.78 -25.12 29.84
C GLN A 433 23.51 -23.78 29.97
N THR A 434 23.18 -22.82 29.11
CA THR A 434 23.83 -21.52 29.05
C THR A 434 22.79 -20.43 29.02
N THR A 435 23.11 -19.25 29.51
CA THR A 435 22.30 -18.03 29.36
C THR A 435 22.62 -17.29 28.06
N ARG A 436 23.00 -18.03 27.03
CA ARG A 436 23.46 -17.50 25.75
C ARG A 436 22.29 -17.39 24.78
N PHE A 437 22.21 -16.26 24.09
CA PHE A 437 21.45 -16.17 22.85
C PHE A 437 22.34 -15.67 21.71
N SER A 438 21.90 -15.89 20.48
CA SER A 438 22.53 -15.36 19.28
C SER A 438 21.52 -14.75 18.33
N ILE A 439 21.98 -13.77 17.57
CA ILE A 439 21.20 -13.11 16.53
C ILE A 439 22.12 -12.54 15.45
N ASN A 440 21.63 -12.36 14.24
CA ASN A 440 22.38 -11.73 13.16
C ASN A 440 22.74 -10.28 13.54
N GLU A 441 23.96 -9.88 13.20
CA GLU A 441 24.54 -8.57 13.47
C GLU A 441 23.63 -7.43 12.97
N LYS A 442 22.96 -7.61 11.83
CA LYS A 442 22.05 -6.61 11.27
C LYS A 442 20.90 -6.24 12.21
N TRP A 443 20.46 -7.19 13.05
CA TRP A 443 19.41 -6.99 14.06
C TRP A 443 19.97 -6.50 15.38
N TYR A 444 21.17 -6.94 15.74
CA TYR A 444 21.88 -6.49 16.94
C TYR A 444 22.10 -4.96 16.94
N GLY A 445 22.58 -4.41 15.82
CA GLY A 445 22.93 -2.98 15.71
C GLY A 445 21.75 -2.00 15.78
N ARG A 446 20.51 -2.50 15.70
CA ARG A 446 19.32 -1.66 15.53
C ARG A 446 18.37 -1.66 16.72
N TYR A 447 18.37 -2.69 17.56
CA TYR A 447 17.38 -2.85 18.62
C TYR A 447 18.04 -3.12 19.97
N ARG A 448 17.26 -2.97 21.04
CA ARG A 448 17.67 -3.36 22.39
C ARG A 448 17.10 -4.73 22.72
N TYR A 449 17.88 -5.54 23.43
CA TYR A 449 17.51 -6.88 23.89
C TYR A 449 17.68 -6.96 25.40
N ASN A 450 16.67 -7.49 26.09
CA ASN A 450 16.68 -7.74 27.52
C ASN A 450 16.63 -9.25 27.75
N VAL A 451 17.61 -9.82 28.45
CA VAL A 451 17.51 -11.21 28.92
C VAL A 451 16.80 -11.17 30.26
N THR A 452 15.68 -11.88 30.38
CA THR A 452 14.89 -11.90 31.60
C THR A 452 14.91 -13.27 32.27
N ARG A 453 14.74 -13.27 33.59
CA ARG A 453 14.62 -14.45 34.44
C ARG A 453 13.41 -14.28 35.35
N ASN A 454 12.41 -15.14 35.20
CA ASN A 454 11.11 -15.03 35.86
C ASN A 454 10.50 -13.63 35.73
N GLY A 455 10.68 -13.01 34.55
CA GLY A 455 10.22 -11.64 34.25
C GLY A 455 11.14 -10.51 34.72
N TRP A 456 12.24 -10.80 35.45
CA TRP A 456 13.20 -9.78 35.89
C TRP A 456 14.34 -9.64 34.89
N VAL A 457 14.66 -8.40 34.48
CA VAL A 457 15.78 -8.13 33.57
C VAL A 457 17.11 -8.45 34.26
N MET A 458 17.87 -9.38 33.69
CA MET A 458 19.17 -9.82 34.19
C MET A 458 20.32 -9.16 33.45
N SER A 459 20.15 -8.93 32.14
CA SER A 459 21.10 -8.19 31.31
C SER A 459 20.37 -7.43 30.20
N THR A 460 20.99 -6.35 29.75
CA THR A 460 20.48 -5.51 28.67
C THR A 460 21.59 -5.30 27.65
N LEU A 461 21.20 -5.31 26.39
CA LEU A 461 22.11 -5.14 25.28
C LEU A 461 21.52 -4.22 24.21
N ASN A 462 22.32 -3.30 23.69
CA ASN A 462 22.07 -2.59 22.44
C ASN A 462 23.41 -2.31 21.74
N HIS A 463 23.37 -1.67 20.56
CA HIS A 463 24.57 -1.37 19.77
C HIS A 463 25.64 -0.54 20.50
N ALA A 464 25.26 0.23 21.53
CA ALA A 464 26.16 1.14 22.25
C ALA A 464 26.57 0.63 23.64
N SER A 465 25.84 -0.34 24.20
CA SER A 465 25.98 -0.74 25.60
C SER A 465 25.62 -2.20 25.83
N ALA A 466 26.48 -2.90 26.56
CA ALA A 466 26.27 -4.24 27.07
C ALA A 466 26.35 -4.19 28.61
N VAL A 467 25.22 -4.40 29.28
CA VAL A 467 25.11 -4.37 30.74
C VAL A 467 24.88 -5.79 31.24
N ASN A 468 25.76 -6.27 32.13
CA ASN A 468 25.72 -7.62 32.72
C ASN A 468 25.72 -8.75 31.69
N CYS A 469 26.29 -8.52 30.51
CA CYS A 469 26.48 -9.54 29.48
C CYS A 469 27.82 -9.36 28.77
N ARG A 470 28.29 -10.41 28.08
CA ARG A 470 29.45 -10.38 27.19
C ARG A 470 28.98 -10.59 25.76
N VAL A 471 29.53 -9.82 24.84
CA VAL A 471 29.20 -9.88 23.42
C VAL A 471 30.41 -10.39 22.66
N SER A 472 30.19 -11.33 21.75
CA SER A 472 31.20 -11.81 20.81
C SER A 472 30.59 -11.98 19.43
N PHE A 473 31.43 -11.89 18.40
CA PHE A 473 31.00 -12.01 17.00
C PHE A 473 31.75 -13.17 16.35
N ASP A 474 31.02 -13.96 15.57
CA ASP A 474 31.57 -14.93 14.63
C ASP A 474 30.87 -14.72 13.27
N GLY A 475 31.62 -14.16 12.31
CA GLY A 475 31.04 -13.67 11.07
C GLY A 475 29.96 -12.61 11.31
N ASP A 476 28.78 -12.82 10.72
CA ASP A 476 27.60 -11.95 10.84
C ASP A 476 26.69 -12.33 12.02
N ARG A 477 27.17 -13.18 12.93
CA ARG A 477 26.42 -13.64 14.10
C ARG A 477 26.95 -13.01 15.38
N CYS A 478 26.07 -12.34 16.11
CA CYS A 478 26.32 -11.80 17.45
C CYS A 478 25.89 -12.85 18.49
N TYR A 479 26.77 -13.16 19.45
CA TYR A 479 26.52 -14.03 20.59
C TYR A 479 26.58 -13.22 21.88
N VAL A 480 25.59 -13.44 22.73
CA VAL A 480 25.40 -12.68 23.95
C VAL A 480 25.30 -13.64 25.11
N ASP A 481 26.24 -13.54 26.04
CA ASP A 481 26.32 -14.36 27.25
C ASP A 481 25.97 -13.54 28.48
N THR A 482 24.96 -13.96 29.25
CA THR A 482 24.60 -13.34 30.53
C THR A 482 25.16 -14.18 31.67
N PRO A 483 26.38 -13.95 32.21
CA PRO A 483 27.14 -14.90 33.03
C PRO A 483 26.51 -15.16 34.42
N ILE A 484 25.38 -15.87 34.42
CA ILE A 484 24.53 -16.18 35.56
C ILE A 484 24.18 -17.66 35.41
N GLN A 485 24.32 -18.42 36.49
CA GLN A 485 23.98 -19.83 36.51
C GLN A 485 22.46 -20.01 36.47
N ILE A 486 21.99 -20.91 35.60
CA ILE A 486 20.57 -21.28 35.50
C ILE A 486 20.22 -22.27 36.62
N MET A 487 19.09 -22.04 37.28
CA MET A 487 18.56 -22.92 38.32
C MET A 487 17.29 -23.65 37.85
N PRO A 488 17.00 -24.85 38.38
CA PRO A 488 15.77 -25.58 38.06
C PRO A 488 14.51 -24.75 38.34
N GLY A 489 13.55 -24.77 37.40
CA GLY A 489 12.28 -24.06 37.51
C GLY A 489 12.31 -22.57 37.12
N GLU A 490 13.47 -22.02 36.75
CA GLU A 490 13.56 -20.65 36.23
C GLU A 490 13.05 -20.56 34.78
N ARG A 491 12.31 -19.50 34.48
CA ARG A 491 11.89 -19.14 33.12
C ARG A 491 12.81 -18.05 32.58
N TRP A 492 13.52 -18.36 31.51
CA TRP A 492 14.42 -17.42 30.84
C TRP A 492 13.89 -17.07 29.46
N ALA A 493 14.00 -15.79 29.09
CA ALA A 493 13.56 -15.30 27.78
C ALA A 493 14.44 -14.15 27.28
N VAL A 494 14.41 -13.92 25.97
CA VAL A 494 14.98 -12.71 25.36
C VAL A 494 13.85 -11.81 24.91
N ASN A 495 13.81 -10.60 25.46
CA ASN A 495 12.83 -9.59 25.12
C ASN A 495 13.43 -8.61 24.11
N VAL A 496 12.85 -8.54 22.91
CA VAL A 496 13.20 -7.53 21.90
C VAL A 496 12.47 -6.24 22.25
N VAL A 497 13.20 -5.12 22.31
CA VAL A 497 12.64 -3.80 22.59
C VAL A 497 12.84 -2.91 21.38
N ALA A 498 11.72 -2.46 20.79
CA ALA A 498 11.73 -1.48 19.71
C ALA A 498 12.16 -0.11 20.25
N ASN A 499 12.99 0.63 19.48
CA ASN A 499 13.67 1.86 19.93
C ASN A 499 12.78 3.03 20.38
N VAL A 500 11.46 2.93 20.23
CA VAL A 500 10.53 4.08 20.41
C VAL A 500 9.58 3.90 21.59
N THR A 501 9.39 2.68 22.07
CA THR A 501 8.46 2.38 23.16
C THR A 501 9.05 1.27 24.01
N SER A 502 8.99 1.38 25.32
CA SER A 502 9.46 0.38 26.29
C SER A 502 8.68 -0.96 26.26
N ILE A 503 8.13 -1.34 25.10
CA ILE A 503 7.37 -2.56 24.85
C ILE A 503 8.37 -3.69 24.57
N GLU A 504 8.20 -4.78 25.29
CA GLU A 504 9.08 -5.95 25.27
C GLU A 504 8.37 -7.10 24.56
N TYR A 505 9.03 -7.69 23.56
CA TYR A 505 8.52 -8.86 22.82
C TYR A 505 9.29 -10.10 23.22
N GLU A 506 8.62 -11.05 23.86
CA GLU A 506 9.23 -12.27 24.36
C GLU A 506 9.56 -13.24 23.21
N ALA A 507 10.85 -13.41 22.95
CA ALA A 507 11.38 -14.59 22.28
C ALA A 507 11.72 -15.61 23.36
N ALA A 508 10.73 -16.44 23.72
CA ALA A 508 10.96 -17.55 24.62
C ALA A 508 11.69 -18.69 23.90
N SER A 509 12.60 -19.36 24.59
CA SER A 509 13.05 -20.70 24.18
C SER A 509 11.82 -21.60 24.02
N THR A 510 11.70 -22.30 22.88
CA THR A 510 10.56 -23.18 22.52
C THR A 510 10.43 -24.44 23.37
N GLN A 511 11.15 -24.52 24.50
CA GLN A 511 11.19 -25.69 25.35
C GLN A 511 11.02 -25.26 26.80
N SER A 512 9.88 -25.65 27.37
CA SER A 512 9.74 -25.83 28.81
C SER A 512 10.88 -26.72 29.29
N TYR A 513 11.63 -26.26 30.29
CA TYR A 513 12.50 -27.13 31.07
C TYR A 513 11.61 -28.22 31.72
N PRO A 514 12.01 -29.51 31.70
CA PRO A 514 11.28 -30.56 32.39
C PRO A 514 11.15 -30.31 33.90
#